data_AF-A0A8S3XFH0-F1
#
_entry.id   AF-A0A8S3XFH0-F1
#
_cell.length_a   1.000
_cell.length_b   1.000
_cell.length_c   1.000
_cell.angle_alpha   90.00
_cell.angle_beta   90.00
_cell.angle_gamma   90.00
#
_symmetry.space_group_name_H-M   'P 1'
#
loop_
_entity.id
_entity.type
_entity.pdbx_description
1 polymer ?
#
loop_
_entity_poly.entity_id
_entity_poly.type
_entity_poly.pdbx_seq_one_letter_code
_entity_poly.pdbx_strand_id
1 'polypeptide(L)'
;MPKSFKKSQKWMCPNCISKQPRKDNSDTPIKVRTDLNNSESSASSPLEYCNSDDKWSQIMQELLMDEAISCLPEVKGENPTHLAILIAEKLAVKLFEEDIVNAERMGPPRSCVEGEGIPKPRPLVVRLMRRSLRDQLVRSARVRRGVDSAGFNQPGPPRKFYVNERLTRINRQLFYKVRQEASKHGWKYVWTRDGRIYVRRRNDTEARRIGCDLDIKKVFGENAVGL
;
A
#
# COMPACT_ATOMS: atom_id res chain seq x y z
N MET A 1 64.79 -12.64 43.13
CA MET A 1 63.67 -12.32 42.20
C MET A 1 62.79 -13.56 42.03
N PRO A 2 61.51 -13.54 42.44
CA PRO A 2 60.64 -14.70 42.26
C PRO A 2 60.07 -14.74 40.83
N LYS A 3 60.23 -15.89 40.16
CA LYS A 3 59.66 -16.15 38.82
C LYS A 3 58.15 -16.34 38.94
N SER A 4 57.35 -15.48 38.31
CA SER A 4 55.89 -15.65 38.30
C SER A 4 55.52 -16.83 37.39
N PHE A 5 54.98 -17.91 37.96
CA PHE A 5 54.38 -18.99 37.19
C PHE A 5 53.00 -18.55 36.68
N LYS A 6 52.87 -18.31 35.37
CA LYS A 6 51.55 -18.15 34.75
C LYS A 6 50.89 -19.53 34.67
N LYS A 7 49.79 -19.73 35.40
CA LYS A 7 48.96 -20.94 35.27
C LYS A 7 48.47 -21.05 33.82
N SER A 8 48.82 -22.15 33.15
CA SER A 8 48.31 -22.49 31.83
C SER A 8 46.79 -22.65 31.91
N GLN A 9 46.05 -21.87 31.12
CA GLN A 9 44.60 -22.00 31.05
C GLN A 9 44.25 -23.34 30.40
N LYS A 10 43.44 -24.14 31.11
CA LYS A 10 42.93 -25.43 30.65
C LYS A 10 42.16 -25.22 29.35
N TRP A 11 42.65 -25.78 28.24
CA TRP A 11 41.96 -25.68 26.95
C TRP A 11 40.57 -26.31 27.06
N MET A 12 39.56 -25.62 26.55
CA MET A 12 38.18 -26.10 26.46
C MET A 12 37.71 -25.99 25.02
N CYS A 13 36.86 -26.93 24.60
CA CYS A 13 36.31 -26.92 23.25
C CYS A 13 35.24 -25.81 23.07
N PRO A 14 34.98 -25.36 21.84
CA PRO A 14 34.05 -24.26 21.55
C PRO A 14 32.63 -24.46 22.10
N ASN A 15 32.17 -25.73 22.13
CA ASN A 15 30.82 -26.09 22.56
C ASN A 15 30.65 -26.04 24.09
N CYS A 16 31.74 -26.22 24.85
CA CYS A 16 31.75 -26.03 26.30
C CYS A 16 31.90 -24.56 26.67
N ILE A 17 32.64 -23.78 25.87
CA ILE A 17 32.81 -22.32 26.05
C ILE A 17 31.48 -21.58 25.89
N SER A 18 30.66 -21.96 24.90
CA SER A 18 29.37 -21.31 24.64
C SER A 18 28.30 -21.53 25.71
N LYS A 19 28.52 -22.49 26.62
CA LYS A 19 27.60 -22.83 27.73
C LYS A 19 28.01 -22.22 29.07
N GLN A 20 29.17 -21.56 29.14
CA GLN A 20 29.59 -20.87 30.37
C GLN A 20 28.85 -19.54 30.51
N PRO A 21 28.54 -19.09 31.75
CA PRO A 21 27.98 -17.77 31.99
C PRO A 21 28.94 -16.70 31.45
N ARG A 22 28.46 -15.82 30.57
CA ARG A 22 29.27 -14.70 30.08
C ARG A 22 29.57 -13.76 31.25
N LYS A 23 30.85 -13.44 31.47
CA LYS A 23 31.25 -12.37 32.40
C LYS A 23 31.03 -10.99 31.76
N ASP A 24 31.07 -9.98 32.63
CA ASP A 24 30.82 -8.55 32.37
C ASP A 24 31.28 -8.07 30.98
N ASN A 25 30.38 -7.39 30.28
CA ASN A 25 30.53 -6.97 28.88
C ASN A 25 31.38 -5.69 28.73
N SER A 26 32.16 -5.33 29.76
CA SER A 26 33.00 -4.14 29.83
C SER A 26 34.12 -4.10 28.78
N ASP A 27 34.51 -5.25 28.22
CA ASP A 27 35.46 -5.36 27.09
C ASP A 27 34.79 -5.45 25.71
N THR A 28 33.46 -5.30 25.63
CA THR A 28 32.81 -5.14 24.31
C THR A 28 33.21 -3.76 23.79
N PRO A 29 33.95 -3.65 22.68
CA PRO A 29 34.33 -2.34 22.16
C PRO A 29 33.04 -1.63 21.78
N ILE A 30 32.64 -0.65 22.60
CA ILE A 30 31.61 0.30 22.21
C ILE A 30 32.18 0.94 20.95
N LYS A 31 31.55 0.69 19.80
CA LYS A 31 31.82 1.47 18.60
C LYS A 31 31.38 2.89 18.93
N VAL A 32 32.29 3.66 19.52
CA VAL A 32 32.20 5.11 19.56
C VAL A 32 32.02 5.50 18.10
N ARG A 33 30.88 6.13 17.79
CA ARG A 33 30.72 6.77 16.49
C ARG A 33 31.80 7.84 16.41
N THR A 34 32.91 7.52 15.77
CA THR A 34 33.85 8.51 15.30
C THR A 34 33.08 9.37 14.33
N ASP A 35 32.89 10.64 14.68
CA ASP A 35 32.40 11.66 13.78
C ASP A 35 33.42 11.80 12.64
N LEU A 36 33.25 10.97 11.61
CA LEU A 36 33.91 11.11 10.32
C LEU A 36 33.26 12.27 9.58
N ASN A 37 33.59 13.48 10.02
CA ASN A 37 33.62 14.65 9.15
C ASN A 37 34.77 14.48 8.16
N ASN A 38 34.63 13.57 7.18
CA ASN A 38 35.12 13.74 5.80
C ASN A 38 34.70 12.56 4.90
N SER A 39 33.40 12.34 4.77
CA SER A 39 32.87 12.01 3.45
C SER A 39 31.90 13.12 3.13
N GLU A 40 32.10 13.78 2.00
CA GLU A 40 30.99 14.35 1.27
C GLU A 40 29.98 13.22 1.13
N SER A 41 29.04 13.16 2.07
CA SER A 41 27.78 12.48 1.82
C SER A 41 27.17 13.32 0.72
N SER A 42 27.37 12.89 -0.52
CA SER A 42 26.62 13.36 -1.66
C SER A 42 25.17 13.06 -1.33
N ALA A 43 24.52 13.99 -0.63
CA ALA A 43 23.11 13.95 -0.36
C ALA A 43 22.48 13.88 -1.75
N SER A 44 22.02 12.68 -2.11
CA SER A 44 21.39 12.45 -3.41
C SER A 44 20.37 13.55 -3.63
N SER A 45 20.40 14.17 -4.80
CA SER A 45 19.52 15.31 -5.06
C SER A 45 18.06 14.92 -4.77
N PRO A 46 17.18 15.86 -4.39
CA PRO A 46 15.77 15.54 -4.14
C PRO A 46 15.10 14.78 -5.30
N LEU A 47 15.58 15.00 -6.54
CA LEU A 47 15.14 14.27 -7.73
C LEU A 47 15.58 12.80 -7.73
N GLU A 48 16.83 12.50 -7.37
CA GLU A 48 17.37 11.13 -7.32
C GLU A 48 16.67 10.28 -6.25
N TYR A 49 16.36 10.89 -5.10
CA TYR A 49 15.59 10.23 -4.05
C TYR A 49 14.16 9.93 -4.51
N CYS A 50 13.45 10.92 -5.08
CA CYS A 50 12.12 10.72 -5.68
C CYS A 50 12.13 9.61 -6.73
N ASN A 51 13.11 9.58 -7.62
CA ASN A 51 13.22 8.54 -8.66
C ASN A 51 13.40 7.14 -8.06
N SER A 52 14.16 7.03 -6.96
CA SER A 52 14.39 5.76 -6.26
C SER A 52 13.13 5.28 -5.54
N ASP A 53 12.45 6.16 -4.82
CA ASP A 53 11.18 5.86 -4.13
C ASP A 53 10.07 5.50 -5.13
N ASP A 54 10.03 6.16 -6.29
CA ASP A 54 9.10 5.84 -7.37
C ASP A 54 9.36 4.46 -7.95
N LYS A 55 10.63 4.08 -8.10
CA LYS A 55 11.01 2.75 -8.58
C LYS A 55 10.58 1.67 -7.59
N TRP A 56 10.86 1.85 -6.30
CA TRP A 56 10.43 0.92 -5.25
C TRP A 56 8.91 0.82 -5.15
N SER A 57 8.23 1.96 -5.19
CA SER A 57 6.76 2.02 -5.15
C SER A 57 6.13 1.28 -6.33
N GLN A 58 6.74 1.34 -7.52
CA GLN A 58 6.29 0.59 -8.69
C GLN A 58 6.47 -0.92 -8.51
N ILE A 59 7.65 -1.37 -8.06
CA ILE A 59 7.90 -2.79 -7.81
C ILE A 59 6.91 -3.33 -6.76
N MET A 60 6.73 -2.60 -5.65
CA MET A 60 5.75 -2.97 -4.61
C MET A 60 4.32 -3.05 -5.16
N GLN A 61 3.96 -2.16 -6.07
CA GLN A 61 2.64 -2.14 -6.68
C GLN A 61 2.43 -3.29 -7.68
N GLU A 62 3.47 -3.69 -8.42
CA GLU A 62 3.40 -4.83 -9.34
C GLU A 62 3.23 -6.17 -8.60
N LEU A 63 3.82 -6.29 -7.40
CA LEU A 63 3.62 -7.43 -6.51
C LEU A 63 2.22 -7.44 -5.87
N LEU A 64 1.48 -6.32 -5.92
CA LEU A 64 0.15 -6.19 -5.35
C LEU A 64 -0.91 -6.59 -6.38
N MET A 65 -1.47 -7.79 -6.23
CA MET A 65 -2.58 -8.30 -7.05
C MET A 65 -3.96 -8.13 -6.39
N ASP A 66 -4.03 -7.29 -5.38
CA ASP A 66 -5.21 -7.12 -4.55
C ASP A 66 -6.17 -6.09 -5.15
N GLU A 67 -7.46 -6.39 -5.10
CA GLU A 67 -8.55 -5.47 -5.45
C GLU A 67 -9.27 -5.01 -4.20
N ALA A 68 -9.73 -3.76 -4.20
CA ALA A 68 -10.45 -3.14 -3.10
C ALA A 68 -11.89 -2.83 -3.52
N ILE A 69 -12.83 -3.51 -2.89
CA ILE A 69 -14.27 -3.32 -3.08
C ILE A 69 -14.81 -2.47 -1.94
N SER A 70 -15.22 -1.25 -2.27
CA SER A 70 -15.65 -0.23 -1.32
C SER A 70 -17.18 -0.13 -1.25
N CYS A 71 -17.69 0.38 -0.12
CA CYS A 71 -19.10 0.69 0.10
C CYS A 71 -20.06 -0.51 0.23
N LEU A 72 -19.53 -1.73 0.34
CA LEU A 72 -20.34 -2.92 0.66
C LEU A 72 -20.75 -2.91 2.14
N PRO A 73 -22.04 -3.04 2.47
CA PRO A 73 -22.51 -3.31 3.83
C PRO A 73 -21.73 -4.45 4.48
N GLU A 74 -21.54 -4.38 5.79
CA GLU A 74 -20.77 -5.36 6.58
C GLU A 74 -21.72 -6.05 7.56
N VAL A 75 -21.72 -7.39 7.57
CA VAL A 75 -22.57 -8.20 8.44
C VAL A 75 -21.71 -9.11 9.31
N LYS A 76 -22.11 -9.30 10.57
CA LYS A 76 -21.45 -10.26 11.46
C LYS A 76 -21.60 -11.68 10.89
N GLY A 77 -20.49 -12.40 10.76
CA GLY A 77 -20.48 -13.76 10.21
C GLY A 77 -20.64 -13.83 8.69
N GLU A 78 -20.44 -12.73 7.95
CA GLU A 78 -20.38 -12.78 6.49
C GLU A 78 -19.20 -13.64 6.01
N ASN A 79 -19.37 -14.33 4.88
CA ASN A 79 -18.29 -15.02 4.18
C ASN A 79 -17.70 -14.10 3.09
N PRO A 80 -16.48 -13.55 3.28
CA PRO A 80 -15.85 -12.62 2.32
C PRO A 80 -15.61 -13.25 0.94
N THR A 81 -15.27 -14.54 0.90
CA THR A 81 -15.00 -15.29 -0.32
C THR A 81 -16.27 -15.45 -1.15
N HIS A 82 -17.36 -15.89 -0.52
CA HIS A 82 -18.66 -15.99 -1.17
C HIS A 82 -19.16 -14.63 -1.67
N LEU A 83 -18.97 -13.57 -0.86
CA LEU A 83 -19.32 -12.21 -1.26
C LEU A 83 -18.53 -11.75 -2.50
N ALA A 84 -17.23 -12.07 -2.59
CA ALA A 84 -16.42 -11.77 -3.77
C ALA A 84 -16.93 -12.48 -5.03
N ILE A 85 -17.36 -13.74 -4.91
CA ILE A 85 -17.95 -14.52 -6.01
C ILE A 85 -19.27 -13.86 -6.49
N LEU A 86 -20.17 -13.52 -5.56
CA LEU A 86 -21.43 -12.84 -5.89
C LEU A 86 -21.20 -11.50 -6.60
N ILE A 87 -20.19 -10.74 -6.19
CA ILE A 87 -19.84 -9.47 -6.83
C ILE A 87 -19.32 -9.71 -8.25
N ALA A 88 -18.46 -10.70 -8.44
CA ALA A 88 -17.95 -11.05 -9.75
C ALA A 88 -19.07 -11.50 -10.69
N GLU A 89 -19.98 -12.35 -10.22
CA GLU A 89 -21.16 -12.78 -10.98
C GLU A 89 -22.03 -11.57 -11.38
N LYS A 90 -22.28 -10.65 -10.44
CA LYS A 90 -23.03 -9.42 -10.71
C LYS A 90 -22.34 -8.50 -11.73
N LEU A 91 -21.02 -8.57 -11.81
CA LEU A 91 -20.21 -7.90 -12.82
C LEU A 91 -20.06 -8.69 -14.13
N ALA A 92 -20.72 -9.85 -14.25
CA ALA A 92 -20.63 -10.80 -15.35
C ALA A 92 -19.20 -11.35 -15.57
N VAL A 93 -18.47 -11.57 -14.48
CA VAL A 93 -17.16 -12.22 -14.46
C VAL A 93 -17.32 -13.56 -13.76
N LYS A 94 -16.95 -14.64 -14.44
CA LYS A 94 -16.92 -15.98 -13.84
C LYS A 94 -15.74 -16.03 -12.87
N LEU A 95 -16.03 -16.19 -11.60
CA LEU A 95 -15.04 -16.32 -10.54
C LEU A 95 -15.38 -17.55 -9.71
N PHE A 96 -14.40 -18.42 -9.52
CA PHE A 96 -14.54 -19.61 -8.68
C PHE A 96 -13.75 -19.43 -7.38
N GLU A 97 -14.02 -20.29 -6.40
CA GLU A 97 -13.35 -20.23 -5.10
C GLU A 97 -11.83 -20.47 -5.22
N GLU A 98 -11.41 -21.32 -6.15
CA GLU A 98 -10.00 -21.63 -6.39
C GLU A 98 -9.24 -20.42 -6.94
N ASP A 99 -9.92 -19.51 -7.66
CA ASP A 99 -9.30 -18.29 -8.19
C ASP A 99 -9.03 -17.24 -7.09
N ILE A 100 -9.55 -17.43 -5.88
CA ILE A 100 -9.41 -16.50 -4.75
C ILE A 100 -8.30 -17.01 -3.82
N VAL A 101 -7.22 -16.24 -3.73
CA VAL A 101 -6.10 -16.53 -2.81
C VAL A 101 -6.43 -16.06 -1.39
N ASN A 102 -7.07 -14.90 -1.25
CA ASN A 102 -7.50 -14.35 0.03
C ASN A 102 -8.66 -13.37 -0.16
N ALA A 103 -9.60 -13.34 0.78
CA ALA A 103 -10.66 -12.32 0.84
C ALA A 103 -10.91 -11.90 2.29
N GLU A 104 -10.77 -10.61 2.59
CA GLU A 104 -10.90 -10.10 3.95
C GLU A 104 -11.39 -8.65 4.01
N ARG A 105 -12.04 -8.27 5.11
CA ARG A 105 -12.34 -6.86 5.41
C ARG A 105 -11.11 -6.16 5.96
N MET A 106 -10.62 -5.16 5.24
CA MET A 106 -9.37 -4.49 5.61
C MET A 106 -9.56 -3.40 6.67
N GLY A 107 -8.73 -3.45 7.71
CA GLY A 107 -8.64 -2.45 8.78
C GLY A 107 -9.41 -2.83 10.05
N PRO A 108 -9.19 -2.10 11.16
CA PRO A 108 -9.88 -2.37 12.41
C PRO A 108 -11.40 -2.16 12.25
N PRO A 109 -12.25 -2.98 12.90
CA PRO A 109 -13.68 -2.74 12.96
C PRO A 109 -13.94 -1.32 13.43
N ARG A 110 -14.76 -0.58 12.69
CA ARG A 110 -15.16 0.78 13.08
C ARG A 110 -16.37 0.64 14.01
N SER A 111 -16.20 0.96 15.29
CA SER A 111 -17.32 1.11 16.20
C SER A 111 -18.19 2.28 15.75
N CYS A 112 -19.50 2.16 15.97
CA CYS A 112 -20.38 3.32 15.97
C CYS A 112 -19.93 4.23 17.12
N VAL A 113 -19.55 5.46 16.80
CA VAL A 113 -19.35 6.51 17.80
C VAL A 113 -20.72 7.17 18.02
N GLU A 114 -21.16 7.31 19.27
CA GLU A 114 -22.43 7.97 19.58
C GLU A 114 -22.47 9.37 18.95
N GLY A 115 -23.50 9.64 18.14
CA GLY A 115 -23.67 10.93 17.43
C GLY A 115 -23.11 10.96 16.00
N GLU A 116 -22.27 10.01 15.59
CA GLU A 116 -21.91 9.81 14.19
C GLU A 116 -22.80 8.71 13.59
N GLY A 117 -23.36 8.94 12.40
CA GLY A 117 -24.21 7.96 11.71
C GLY A 117 -23.52 6.60 11.46
N ILE A 118 -24.21 5.69 10.77
CA ILE A 118 -23.71 4.32 10.50
C ILE A 118 -22.26 4.38 9.98
N PRO A 119 -21.28 3.76 10.67
CA PRO A 119 -19.87 3.87 10.31
C PRO A 119 -19.65 3.35 8.89
N LYS A 120 -18.79 4.05 8.13
CA LYS A 120 -18.46 3.63 6.75
C LYS A 120 -17.90 2.20 6.79
N PRO A 121 -18.45 1.26 5.99
CA PRO A 121 -18.02 -0.13 6.05
C PRO A 121 -16.55 -0.28 5.66
N ARG A 122 -15.91 -1.34 6.18
CA ARG A 122 -14.55 -1.68 5.78
C ARG A 122 -14.53 -2.15 4.33
N PRO A 123 -13.54 -1.74 3.52
CA PRO A 123 -13.42 -2.26 2.17
C PRO A 123 -13.12 -3.76 2.22
N LEU A 124 -13.80 -4.52 1.36
CA LEU A 124 -13.48 -5.92 1.10
C LEU A 124 -12.27 -5.95 0.17
N VAL A 125 -11.18 -6.57 0.61
CA VAL A 125 -10.00 -6.78 -0.24
C VAL A 125 -9.99 -8.21 -0.70
N VAL A 126 -9.84 -8.40 -2.00
CA VAL A 126 -9.75 -9.72 -2.63
C VAL A 126 -8.42 -9.83 -3.36
N ARG A 127 -7.65 -10.87 -3.06
CA ARG A 127 -6.48 -11.28 -3.83
C ARG A 127 -6.88 -12.41 -4.75
N LEU A 128 -6.69 -12.21 -6.06
CA LEU A 128 -6.95 -13.22 -7.07
C LEU A 128 -5.66 -13.92 -7.49
N MET A 129 -5.79 -15.18 -7.92
CA MET A 129 -4.65 -15.98 -8.36
C MET A 129 -4.08 -15.48 -9.69
N ARG A 130 -4.96 -14.98 -10.59
CA ARG A 130 -4.60 -14.55 -11.95
C ARG A 130 -4.78 -13.04 -12.11
N ARG A 131 -3.74 -12.38 -12.62
CA ARG A 131 -3.78 -10.95 -13.00
C ARG A 131 -4.84 -10.65 -14.07
N SER A 132 -5.08 -11.57 -14.99
CA SER A 132 -6.10 -11.39 -16.04
C SER A 132 -7.52 -11.29 -15.50
N LEU A 133 -7.87 -12.14 -14.51
CA LEU A 133 -9.18 -12.10 -13.85
C LEU A 133 -9.38 -10.80 -13.07
N ARG A 134 -8.34 -10.36 -12.38
CA ARG A 134 -8.29 -9.06 -11.71
C ARG A 134 -8.57 -7.91 -12.68
N ASP A 135 -7.83 -7.85 -13.77
CA ASP A 135 -7.98 -6.78 -14.77
C ASP A 135 -9.38 -6.83 -15.43
N GLN A 136 -9.91 -8.03 -15.66
CA GLN A 136 -11.27 -8.24 -16.15
C GLN A 136 -12.32 -7.74 -15.16
N LEU A 137 -12.17 -8.01 -13.85
CA LEU A 137 -13.08 -7.57 -12.80
C LEU A 137 -13.13 -6.04 -12.71
N VAL A 138 -11.95 -5.40 -12.65
CA VAL A 138 -11.84 -3.92 -12.61
C VAL A 138 -12.41 -3.30 -13.88
N ARG A 139 -12.10 -3.86 -15.05
CA ARG A 139 -12.64 -3.37 -16.34
C ARG A 139 -14.15 -3.50 -16.39
N SER A 140 -14.70 -4.64 -15.96
CA SER A 140 -16.15 -4.90 -15.95
C SER A 140 -16.87 -3.93 -15.01
N ALA A 141 -16.31 -3.64 -13.84
CA ALA A 141 -16.84 -2.63 -12.91
C ALA A 141 -16.82 -1.20 -13.48
N ARG A 142 -15.80 -0.84 -14.27
CA ARG A 142 -15.72 0.48 -14.94
C ARG A 142 -16.78 0.65 -16.03
N VAL A 143 -17.11 -0.43 -16.73
CA VAL A 143 -18.12 -0.45 -17.81
C VAL A 143 -19.54 -0.49 -17.23
N ARG A 144 -19.79 -1.39 -16.27
CA ARG A 144 -21.10 -1.53 -15.60
C ARG A 144 -21.23 -0.53 -14.46
N ARG A 145 -21.38 0.75 -14.80
CA ARG A 145 -21.57 1.79 -13.78
C ARG A 145 -22.91 1.62 -13.09
N GLY A 146 -22.93 1.75 -11.77
CA GLY A 146 -24.17 1.78 -10.98
C GLY A 146 -24.64 0.44 -10.43
N VAL A 147 -23.80 -0.61 -10.45
CA VAL A 147 -24.09 -1.86 -9.73
C VAL A 147 -24.24 -1.58 -8.24
N ASP A 148 -25.28 -2.15 -7.64
CA ASP A 148 -25.61 -2.01 -6.23
C ASP A 148 -25.44 -3.33 -5.46
N SER A 149 -25.66 -3.30 -4.16
CA SER A 149 -25.61 -4.46 -3.29
C SER A 149 -26.92 -5.28 -3.26
N ALA A 150 -27.87 -5.04 -4.18
CA ALA A 150 -29.11 -5.80 -4.23
C ALA A 150 -28.84 -7.28 -4.51
N GLY A 151 -29.53 -8.19 -3.82
CA GLY A 151 -29.36 -9.63 -4.00
C GLY A 151 -28.19 -10.25 -3.22
N PHE A 152 -27.40 -9.48 -2.47
CA PHE A 152 -26.35 -10.01 -1.59
C PHE A 152 -26.88 -10.48 -0.22
N ASN A 153 -28.20 -10.52 -0.01
CA ASN A 153 -28.85 -10.86 1.26
C ASN A 153 -28.29 -10.07 2.46
N GLN A 154 -27.89 -8.81 2.23
CA GLN A 154 -27.38 -7.92 3.27
C GLN A 154 -28.50 -7.04 3.85
N PRO A 155 -28.47 -6.71 5.14
CA PRO A 155 -29.46 -5.85 5.76
C PRO A 155 -29.36 -4.41 5.26
N GLY A 156 -30.52 -3.78 5.08
CA GLY A 156 -30.64 -2.38 4.69
C GLY A 156 -30.85 -2.16 3.19
N PRO A 157 -30.99 -0.90 2.76
CA PRO A 157 -31.24 -0.57 1.36
C PRO A 157 -30.03 -0.93 0.48
N PRO A 158 -30.23 -1.32 -0.79
CA PRO A 158 -29.16 -1.52 -1.74
C PRO A 158 -28.27 -0.28 -1.86
N ARG A 159 -26.95 -0.48 -1.82
CA ARG A 159 -25.95 0.58 -1.95
C ARG A 159 -25.04 0.30 -3.13
N LYS A 160 -24.69 1.36 -3.87
CA LYS A 160 -23.67 1.26 -4.93
C LYS A 160 -22.32 0.90 -4.32
N PHE A 161 -21.65 -0.08 -4.91
CA PHE A 161 -20.29 -0.44 -4.55
C PHE A 161 -19.33 -0.10 -5.69
N TYR A 162 -18.05 0.01 -5.36
CA TYR A 162 -17.00 0.35 -6.32
C TYR A 162 -15.86 -0.65 -6.21
N VAL A 163 -15.45 -1.21 -7.33
CA VAL A 163 -14.24 -2.03 -7.43
C VAL A 163 -13.11 -1.16 -7.93
N ASN A 164 -12.05 -1.05 -7.14
CA ASN A 164 -10.85 -0.28 -7.47
C ASN A 164 -9.61 -1.13 -7.22
N GLU A 165 -8.55 -0.88 -8.01
CA GLU A 165 -7.23 -1.44 -7.72
C GLU A 165 -6.77 -1.04 -6.32
N ARG A 166 -6.12 -1.96 -5.60
CA ARG A 166 -5.51 -1.62 -4.31
C ARG A 166 -4.21 -0.87 -4.57
N LEU A 167 -4.15 0.37 -4.10
CA LEU A 167 -2.91 1.14 -4.07
C LEU A 167 -2.08 0.80 -2.84
N THR A 168 -0.75 0.80 -3.00
CA THR A 168 0.19 0.83 -1.87
C THR A 168 -0.11 2.02 -0.95
N ARG A 169 0.36 1.97 0.30
CA ARG A 169 0.16 3.08 1.26
C ARG A 169 0.71 4.40 0.70
N ILE A 170 1.88 4.36 0.09
CA ILE A 170 2.56 5.52 -0.52
C ILE A 170 1.71 6.06 -1.68
N ASN A 171 1.34 5.21 -2.65
CA ASN A 171 0.52 5.62 -3.78
C ASN A 171 -0.85 6.16 -3.34
N ARG A 172 -1.45 5.59 -2.29
CA ARG A 172 -2.71 6.07 -1.73
C ARG A 172 -2.58 7.47 -1.12
N GLN A 173 -1.50 7.73 -0.37
CA GLN A 173 -1.21 9.05 0.18
C GLN A 173 -0.94 10.06 -0.93
N LEU A 174 -0.14 9.67 -1.92
CA LEU A 174 0.16 10.50 -3.08
C LEU A 174 -1.11 10.85 -3.86
N PHE A 175 -1.97 9.86 -4.13
CA PHE A 175 -3.23 10.05 -4.84
C PHE A 175 -4.17 11.00 -4.11
N TYR A 176 -4.19 10.94 -2.77
CA TYR A 176 -4.95 11.87 -1.95
C TYR A 176 -4.44 13.31 -2.09
N LYS A 177 -3.12 13.53 -1.95
CA LYS A 177 -2.50 14.86 -2.16
C LYS A 177 -2.78 15.40 -3.56
N VAL A 178 -2.61 14.56 -4.58
CA VAL A 178 -2.87 14.93 -5.99
C VAL A 178 -4.32 15.35 -6.19
N ARG A 179 -5.30 14.64 -5.61
CA ARG A 179 -6.71 15.05 -5.70
C ARG A 179 -7.00 16.38 -5.02
N GLN A 180 -6.37 16.65 -3.87
CA GLN A 180 -6.52 17.94 -3.21
C GLN A 180 -5.98 19.08 -4.08
N GLU A 181 -4.76 18.93 -4.60
CA GLU A 181 -4.14 19.95 -5.45
C GLU A 181 -4.88 20.12 -6.78
N ALA A 182 -5.34 19.02 -7.38
CA ALA A 182 -6.19 19.07 -8.57
C ALA A 182 -7.50 19.85 -8.32
N SER A 183 -8.15 19.63 -7.17
CA SER A 183 -9.36 20.36 -6.80
C SER A 183 -9.10 21.85 -6.61
N LYS A 184 -7.98 22.23 -5.97
CA LYS A 184 -7.59 23.64 -5.78
C LYS A 184 -7.32 24.36 -7.10
N HIS A 185 -6.67 23.68 -8.04
CA HIS A 185 -6.26 24.27 -9.33
C HIS A 185 -7.27 24.02 -10.47
N GLY A 186 -8.46 23.47 -10.18
CA GLY A 186 -9.52 23.25 -11.17
C GLY A 186 -9.20 22.19 -12.23
N TRP A 187 -8.40 21.17 -11.89
CA TRP A 187 -8.15 20.02 -12.76
C TRP A 187 -9.30 19.03 -12.68
N LYS A 188 -9.87 18.68 -13.84
CA LYS A 188 -11.12 17.91 -13.90
C LYS A 188 -10.94 16.41 -13.70
N TYR A 189 -9.80 15.85 -14.10
CA TYR A 189 -9.62 14.39 -14.16
C TYR A 189 -8.40 13.94 -13.38
N VAL A 190 -8.62 13.05 -12.41
CA VAL A 190 -7.59 12.40 -11.60
C VAL A 190 -7.95 10.93 -11.41
N TRP A 191 -7.12 10.03 -11.91
CA TRP A 191 -7.38 8.58 -11.88
C TRP A 191 -6.10 7.77 -11.70
N THR A 192 -6.27 6.47 -11.50
CA THR A 192 -5.16 5.53 -11.40
C THR A 192 -5.31 4.38 -12.41
N ARG A 193 -4.17 3.86 -12.85
CA ARG A 193 -4.08 2.71 -13.75
C ARG A 193 -2.77 1.98 -13.48
N ASP A 194 -2.85 0.69 -13.14
CA ASP A 194 -1.70 -0.14 -12.73
C ASP A 194 -0.98 0.49 -11.53
N GLY A 195 -1.75 1.10 -10.63
CA GLY A 195 -1.29 1.89 -9.48
C GLY A 195 -0.43 3.12 -9.80
N ARG A 196 -0.33 3.52 -11.08
CA ARG A 196 0.22 4.81 -11.49
C ARG A 196 -0.87 5.87 -11.46
N ILE A 197 -0.52 7.06 -10.99
CA ILE A 197 -1.46 8.18 -10.85
C ILE A 197 -1.35 9.08 -12.08
N TYR A 198 -2.50 9.46 -12.62
CA TYR A 198 -2.62 10.34 -13.78
C TYR A 198 -3.54 11.51 -13.48
N VAL A 199 -3.18 12.66 -14.03
CA VAL A 199 -3.94 13.90 -13.94
C VAL A 199 -4.12 14.51 -15.32
N ARG A 200 -5.28 15.10 -15.55
CA ARG A 200 -5.60 15.82 -16.79
C ARG A 200 -6.49 17.01 -16.48
N ARG A 201 -6.11 18.19 -17.00
CA ARG A 201 -6.78 19.45 -16.67
C ARG A 201 -8.15 19.55 -17.33
N ARG A 202 -8.20 19.35 -18.65
CA ARG A 202 -9.42 19.41 -19.48
C ARG A 202 -9.47 18.24 -20.47
N ASN A 203 -10.57 18.09 -21.19
CA ASN A 203 -10.74 17.03 -22.19
C ASN A 203 -9.80 17.10 -23.39
N ASP A 204 -9.08 18.21 -23.57
CA ASP A 204 -8.23 18.45 -24.74
C ASP A 204 -6.74 18.42 -24.39
N THR A 205 -6.40 18.46 -23.10
CA THR A 205 -4.99 18.44 -22.66
C THR A 205 -4.47 17.01 -22.55
N GLU A 206 -3.17 16.79 -22.67
CA GLU A 206 -2.58 15.47 -22.40
C GLU A 206 -2.69 15.07 -20.92
N ALA A 207 -2.67 13.75 -20.67
CA ALA A 207 -2.63 13.22 -19.33
C ALA A 207 -1.19 13.17 -18.83
N ARG A 208 -0.92 13.75 -17.65
CA ARG A 208 0.40 13.72 -17.01
C ARG A 208 0.44 12.67 -15.90
N ARG A 209 1.54 11.93 -15.79
CA ARG A 209 1.79 10.98 -14.69
C ARG A 209 2.39 11.71 -13.50
N ILE A 210 1.93 11.39 -12.30
CA ILE A 210 2.54 11.82 -11.03
C ILE A 210 3.15 10.59 -10.36
N GLY A 211 4.48 10.58 -10.22
CA GLY A 211 5.22 9.52 -9.52
C GLY A 211 5.50 9.89 -8.07
N CYS A 212 5.89 11.14 -7.82
CA CYS A 212 6.29 11.61 -6.49
C CYS A 212 5.77 13.02 -6.15
N ASP A 213 6.05 13.48 -4.92
CA ASP A 213 5.69 14.83 -4.46
C ASP A 213 6.34 15.97 -5.29
N LEU A 214 7.51 15.75 -5.90
CA LEU A 214 8.11 16.75 -6.79
C LEU A 214 7.31 16.95 -8.07
N ASP A 215 6.70 15.89 -8.60
CA ASP A 215 5.85 15.98 -9.79
C ASP A 215 4.59 16.79 -9.50
N ILE A 216 4.05 16.73 -8.27
CA ILE A 216 2.95 17.62 -7.85
C ILE A 216 3.38 19.08 -7.99
N LYS A 217 4.55 19.45 -7.46
CA LYS A 217 5.05 20.83 -7.54
C LYS A 217 5.28 21.27 -8.99
N LYS A 218 5.79 20.38 -9.84
CA LYS A 218 6.02 20.67 -11.27
C LYS A 218 4.71 20.84 -12.05
N VAL A 219 3.69 20.03 -11.75
CA VAL A 219 2.43 20.00 -12.51
C VAL A 219 1.42 21.04 -12.02
N PHE A 220 1.42 21.36 -10.72
CA PHE A 220 0.48 22.30 -10.12
C PHE A 220 1.11 23.64 -9.69
N GLY A 221 2.45 23.77 -9.68
CA GLY A 221 3.12 24.99 -9.25
C GLY A 221 2.86 26.21 -10.15
N GLU A 222 3.14 27.40 -9.64
CA GLU A 222 2.86 28.69 -10.31
C GLU A 222 3.59 28.87 -11.66
N ASN A 223 4.71 28.17 -11.86
CA ASN A 223 5.45 28.09 -13.12
C ASN A 223 5.10 26.85 -13.97
N ALA A 224 4.00 26.14 -13.66
CA ALA A 224 3.51 25.04 -14.46
C ALA A 224 2.94 25.60 -15.78
N VAL A 225 3.89 25.80 -16.70
CA VAL A 225 3.75 26.34 -18.05
C VAL A 225 2.38 26.05 -18.63
N GLY A 226 1.67 27.13 -18.96
CA GLY A 226 0.56 27.08 -19.88
C GLY A 226 1.06 26.58 -21.23
N LEU A 227 0.84 25.30 -21.49
CA LEU A 227 0.72 24.64 -22.80
C LEU A 227 -0.27 23.48 -22.60
#